data_AF-A0ABD3D6J4-F1
#
_entry.id   AF-A0ABD3D6J4-F1
#
_cell.length_a   1.000
_cell.length_b   1.000
_cell.length_c   1.000
_cell.angle_alpha   90.00
_cell.angle_beta   90.00
_cell.angle_gamma   90.00
#
_symmetry.space_group_name_H-M   'P 1'
#
loop_
_entity.id
_entity.type
_entity.pdbx_description
1 polymer ?
#
loop_
_entity_poly.entity_id
_entity_poly.type
_entity_poly.pdbx_seq_one_letter_code
_entity_poly.pdbx_strand_id
1 'polypeptide(L)'
;MFGKVVAVVYTIEFQKCGLPHAHILLFLAKENKYPTPGDIDRIISAEIPDKHSDPAYYDAVSTHMMHGPCGIARKSSPCMADGKCTKHFPKQYTKTTVIDDDGYARYRRRDSGMIIEKGGVPLDNRYVVPHNRTLLMKFSSHINVEWCNQSRSIKYLFKYVNKGHDRVTAEFVQTANLGEPGKPIDEVSMYYDCRYISSCEASWRLLKFEVHYKHPPVQRLSFHLENEQNIVYEEDEDIEAVLDKPSTKTTMFMEWMELNKIDTKARELTYSDAPSEFVWDKYAKKWKPR
;
A
#
# COMPACT_ATOMS: atom_id res chain seq x y z
N MET A 1 -7.30 20.92 -0.76
CA MET A 1 -6.04 20.57 -1.46
C MET A 1 -6.32 19.75 -2.71
N PHE A 2 -6.85 18.53 -2.60
CA PHE A 2 -7.05 17.63 -3.76
C PHE A 2 -8.47 17.64 -4.35
N GLY A 3 -9.41 18.36 -3.74
CA GLY A 3 -10.84 18.31 -4.10
C GLY A 3 -11.66 17.44 -3.14
N LYS A 4 -12.89 17.08 -3.52
CA LYS A 4 -13.77 16.22 -2.72
C LYS A 4 -13.27 14.78 -2.75
N VAL A 5 -12.92 14.26 -1.58
CA VAL A 5 -12.56 12.85 -1.38
C VAL A 5 -13.84 12.05 -1.13
N VAL A 6 -14.06 10.98 -1.90
CA VAL A 6 -15.22 10.08 -1.77
C VAL A 6 -14.86 8.75 -1.11
N ALA A 7 -13.59 8.38 -1.16
CA ALA A 7 -13.07 7.25 -0.41
C ALA A 7 -11.61 7.48 -0.03
N VAL A 8 -11.19 6.84 1.06
CA VAL A 8 -9.81 6.83 1.52
C VAL A 8 -9.44 5.43 1.99
N VAL A 9 -8.25 4.99 1.65
CA VAL A 9 -7.62 3.79 2.20
C VAL A 9 -6.23 4.18 2.65
N TYR A 10 -5.87 3.88 3.89
CA TYR A 10 -4.47 3.97 4.30
C TYR A 10 -4.00 2.73 5.02
N THR A 11 -2.68 2.51 4.96
CA THR A 11 -1.97 1.53 5.76
C THR A 11 -0.70 2.13 6.33
N ILE A 12 -0.36 1.74 7.54
CA ILE A 12 0.91 2.06 8.19
C ILE A 12 1.83 0.84 8.08
N GLU A 13 2.96 1.01 7.39
CA GLU A 13 4.02 0.02 7.28
C GLU A 13 5.13 0.34 8.28
N PHE A 14 5.51 -0.62 9.09
CA PHE A 14 6.63 -0.50 10.02
C PHE A 14 7.86 -1.15 9.37
N GLN A 15 8.85 -0.33 9.04
CA GLN A 15 10.11 -0.83 8.49
C GLN A 15 11.00 -1.34 9.64
N LYS A 16 11.86 -2.34 9.36
CA LYS A 16 12.78 -2.93 10.35
C LYS A 16 13.62 -1.88 11.08
N CYS A 17 14.09 -0.88 10.35
CA CYS A 17 14.82 0.28 10.88
C CYS A 17 14.23 1.55 10.24
N GLY A 18 13.35 2.25 10.96
CA GLY A 18 12.78 3.50 10.46
C GLY A 18 11.52 3.93 11.20
N LEU A 19 11.11 5.17 10.95
CA LEU A 19 9.81 5.68 11.39
C LEU A 19 8.68 4.97 10.61
N PRO A 20 7.46 4.90 11.18
CA PRO A 20 6.31 4.36 10.47
C PRO A 20 6.09 5.07 9.12
N HIS A 21 5.82 4.28 8.08
CA HIS A 21 5.59 4.79 6.73
C HIS A 21 4.13 4.63 6.36
N ALA A 22 3.44 5.73 6.06
CA ALA A 22 2.05 5.72 5.67
C ALA A 22 1.90 5.64 4.15
N HIS A 23 1.16 4.64 3.67
CA HIS A 23 0.66 4.60 2.29
C HIS A 23 -0.80 5.02 2.32
N ILE A 24 -1.13 6.16 1.68
CA ILE A 24 -2.47 6.75 1.69
C ILE A 24 -2.98 6.85 0.26
N LEU A 25 -4.17 6.33 0.00
CA LEU A 25 -4.88 6.43 -1.26
C LEU A 25 -6.15 7.25 -1.08
N LEU A 26 -6.28 8.30 -1.88
CA LEU A 26 -7.45 9.17 -1.92
C LEU A 26 -8.19 8.93 -3.24
N PHE A 27 -9.47 8.62 -3.15
CA PHE A 27 -10.36 8.52 -4.29
C PHE A 27 -11.14 9.82 -4.38
N LEU A 28 -10.96 10.56 -5.48
CA LEU A 28 -11.60 11.85 -5.69
C LEU A 28 -12.95 11.68 -6.39
N ALA A 29 -13.90 12.56 -6.06
CA ALA A 29 -15.18 12.68 -6.75
C ALA A 29 -14.95 12.93 -8.25
N LYS A 30 -15.90 12.50 -9.11
CA LYS A 30 -15.75 12.59 -10.58
C LYS A 30 -15.49 14.03 -11.03
N GLU A 31 -16.11 14.99 -10.35
CA GLU A 31 -16.01 16.43 -10.56
C GLU A 31 -14.71 17.02 -10.00
N ASN A 32 -13.81 16.22 -9.42
CA ASN A 32 -12.51 16.68 -8.94
C ASN A 32 -11.36 15.86 -9.51
N LYS A 33 -11.63 14.93 -10.42
CA LYS A 33 -10.59 14.15 -11.08
C LYS A 33 -9.78 14.96 -12.08
N TYR A 34 -10.24 16.14 -12.50
CA TYR A 34 -9.72 17.00 -13.59
C TYR A 34 -8.20 16.84 -13.81
N PRO A 35 -7.78 15.94 -14.72
CA PRO A 35 -6.43 15.41 -14.73
C PRO A 35 -5.56 16.05 -15.82
N THR A 36 -5.86 17.29 -16.23
CA THR A 36 -5.02 17.90 -17.25
C THR A 36 -3.58 18.00 -16.70
N PRO A 37 -2.56 17.92 -17.56
CA PRO A 37 -1.18 18.17 -17.14
C PRO A 37 -1.02 19.43 -16.28
N GLY A 38 -1.75 20.50 -16.62
CA GLY A 38 -1.75 21.74 -15.85
C GLY A 38 -2.38 21.62 -14.46
N ASP A 39 -3.45 20.83 -14.31
CA ASP A 39 -4.06 20.57 -13.01
C ASP A 39 -3.15 19.71 -12.12
N ILE A 40 -2.49 18.71 -12.70
CA ILE A 40 -1.49 17.89 -11.98
C ILE A 40 -0.32 18.79 -11.54
N ASP A 41 0.21 19.61 -12.44
CA ASP A 41 1.32 20.53 -12.18
C ASP A 41 1.02 21.59 -11.10
N ARG A 42 -0.26 21.87 -10.81
CA ARG A 42 -0.68 22.77 -9.71
C ARG A 42 -0.65 22.06 -8.35
N ILE A 43 -0.76 20.74 -8.33
CA ILE A 43 -0.87 19.93 -7.12
C ILE A 43 0.46 19.26 -6.79
N ILE A 44 1.17 18.75 -7.80
CA ILE A 44 2.38 17.97 -7.67
C ILE A 44 3.53 18.72 -8.36
N SER A 45 4.57 19.01 -7.59
CA SER A 45 5.83 19.55 -8.08
C SER A 45 6.91 18.48 -8.03
N ALA A 46 7.79 18.49 -9.01
CA ALA A 46 9.02 17.71 -9.00
C ALA A 46 10.22 18.61 -9.36
N GLU A 47 10.16 19.87 -8.91
CA GLU A 47 11.14 20.91 -9.20
C GLU A 47 11.68 21.49 -7.88
N ILE A 48 12.94 21.92 -7.92
CA ILE A 48 13.57 22.75 -6.91
C ILE A 48 12.89 24.12 -6.99
N PRO A 49 12.32 24.67 -5.91
CA PRO A 49 11.76 26.02 -5.92
C PRO A 49 12.87 27.07 -5.90
N ASP A 50 12.56 28.31 -6.23
CA ASP A 50 13.57 29.37 -6.22
C ASP A 50 13.89 29.81 -4.78
N LYS A 51 15.18 29.84 -4.46
CA LYS A 51 15.68 30.12 -3.10
C LYS A 51 15.42 31.56 -2.66
N HIS A 52 15.33 32.51 -3.59
CA HIS A 52 15.17 33.91 -3.25
C HIS A 52 13.70 34.26 -2.96
N SER A 53 12.78 33.68 -3.72
CA SER A 53 11.34 33.92 -3.60
C SER A 53 10.67 33.09 -2.50
N ASP A 54 11.09 31.83 -2.31
CA ASP A 54 10.53 30.94 -1.28
C ASP A 54 11.64 30.10 -0.60
N PRO A 55 12.49 30.74 0.24
CA PRO A 55 13.62 30.06 0.89
C PRO A 55 13.18 28.90 1.77
N ALA A 56 12.05 29.02 2.46
CA ALA A 56 11.54 27.96 3.34
C ALA A 56 11.13 26.71 2.54
N TYR A 57 10.49 26.90 1.38
CA TYR A 57 10.15 25.77 0.50
C TYR A 57 11.39 25.16 -0.14
N TYR A 58 12.37 25.99 -0.53
CA TYR A 58 13.67 25.51 -1.02
C TYR A 58 14.37 24.61 0.01
N ASP A 59 14.46 25.06 1.26
CA ASP A 59 15.10 24.30 2.33
C ASP A 59 14.35 22.99 2.61
N ALA A 60 13.02 23.01 2.58
CA ALA A 60 12.20 21.81 2.75
C ALA A 60 12.41 20.79 1.61
N VAL A 61 12.46 21.25 0.35
CA VAL A 61 12.72 20.39 -0.82
C VAL A 61 14.13 19.84 -0.77
N SER A 62 15.12 20.68 -0.47
CA SER A 62 16.52 20.27 -0.33
C SER A 62 16.71 19.19 0.72
N THR A 63 16.09 19.38 1.89
CA THR A 63 16.20 18.45 3.00
C THR A 63 15.48 17.14 2.69
N HIS A 64 14.20 17.21 2.34
CA HIS A 64 13.33 16.04 2.37
C HIS A 64 13.03 15.45 1.00
N MET A 65 13.06 16.23 -0.09
CA MET A 65 12.55 15.80 -1.40
C MET A 65 13.65 15.48 -2.42
N MET A 66 14.93 15.65 -2.10
CA MET A 66 16.00 15.28 -3.03
C MET A 66 16.36 13.80 -2.89
N HIS A 67 16.18 13.04 -3.98
CA HIS A 67 16.78 11.71 -4.11
C HIS A 67 18.30 11.85 -4.02
N GLY A 68 18.93 11.01 -3.21
CA GLY A 68 20.38 11.05 -3.02
C GLY A 68 21.14 10.74 -4.31
N PRO A 69 22.45 11.04 -4.38
CA PRO A 69 23.28 10.67 -5.51
C PRO A 69 23.21 9.17 -5.76
N CYS A 70 23.06 8.77 -7.02
CA CYS A 70 23.02 7.37 -7.44
C CYS A 70 23.56 7.24 -8.87
N GLY A 71 23.60 6.01 -9.39
CA GLY A 71 24.09 5.76 -10.74
C GLY A 71 25.61 5.87 -10.81
N ILE A 72 26.11 6.49 -11.87
CA ILE A 72 27.54 6.71 -12.08
C ILE A 72 28.14 7.56 -10.95
N ALA A 73 27.38 8.55 -10.45
CA ALA A 73 27.82 9.42 -9.36
C ALA A 73 28.01 8.69 -8.03
N ARG A 74 27.24 7.62 -7.77
CA ARG A 74 27.37 6.81 -6.56
C ARG A 74 26.76 5.42 -6.75
N LYS A 75 27.61 4.44 -7.05
CA LYS A 75 27.20 3.05 -7.29
C LYS A 75 26.81 2.28 -6.02
N SER A 76 27.30 2.71 -4.86
CA SER A 76 27.02 2.10 -3.55
C SER A 76 25.70 2.51 -2.93
N SER A 77 24.91 3.39 -3.58
CA SER A 77 23.65 3.85 -3.02
C SER A 77 22.63 2.69 -2.90
N PRO A 78 21.82 2.63 -1.82
CA PRO A 78 20.88 1.51 -1.58
C PRO A 78 19.84 1.30 -2.69
N CYS A 79 19.59 2.33 -3.50
CA CYS A 79 18.67 2.25 -4.63
C CYS A 79 19.26 1.56 -5.87
N MET A 80 20.56 1.24 -5.88
CA MET A 80 21.23 0.66 -7.04
C MET A 80 21.03 -0.87 -7.10
N ALA A 81 20.63 -1.36 -8.26
CA ALA A 81 20.60 -2.79 -8.59
C ALA A 81 21.00 -2.95 -10.07
N ASP A 82 21.82 -3.95 -10.39
CA ASP A 82 22.30 -4.22 -11.75
C ASP A 82 22.88 -2.99 -12.48
N GLY A 83 23.61 -2.16 -11.73
CA GLY A 83 24.23 -0.93 -12.24
C GLY A 83 23.24 0.21 -12.56
N LYS A 84 21.95 0.06 -12.28
CA LYS A 84 20.90 1.07 -12.51
C LYS A 84 20.19 1.44 -11.21
N CYS A 85 19.68 2.67 -11.14
CA CYS A 85 18.83 3.06 -10.02
C CYS A 85 17.45 2.39 -10.19
N THR A 86 17.04 1.60 -9.21
CA THR A 86 15.72 0.94 -9.14
C THR A 86 14.55 1.91 -9.10
N LYS A 87 14.81 3.19 -8.77
CA LYS A 87 13.83 4.27 -8.80
C LYS A 87 13.90 5.11 -10.08
N HIS A 88 14.78 4.73 -11.01
CA HIS A 88 15.01 5.36 -12.31
C HIS A 88 15.42 6.83 -12.21
N PHE A 89 16.28 7.17 -11.24
CA PHE A 89 16.94 8.47 -11.18
C PHE A 89 18.29 8.42 -11.92
N PRO A 90 18.71 9.53 -12.57
CA PRO A 90 17.96 10.79 -12.75
C PRO A 90 16.75 10.62 -13.68
N LYS A 91 15.66 11.35 -13.40
CA LYS A 91 14.49 11.41 -14.29
C LYS A 91 14.78 12.28 -15.51
N GLN A 92 13.97 12.17 -16.56
CA GLN A 92 14.09 13.04 -17.74
C GLN A 92 13.48 14.42 -17.47
N TYR A 93 14.02 15.45 -18.13
CA TYR A 93 13.38 16.76 -18.18
C TYR A 93 12.12 16.73 -19.03
N THR A 94 11.12 17.49 -18.60
CA THR A 94 9.81 17.58 -19.22
C THR A 94 9.20 18.94 -18.90
N LYS A 95 8.75 19.69 -19.93
CA LYS A 95 8.22 21.06 -19.75
C LYS A 95 6.84 21.12 -19.10
N THR A 96 6.04 20.07 -19.23
CA THR A 96 4.67 19.93 -18.68
C THR A 96 4.42 18.47 -18.38
N THR A 97 3.67 18.11 -17.33
CA THR A 97 3.39 16.70 -17.04
C THR A 97 2.90 15.93 -18.27
N VAL A 98 3.44 14.73 -18.50
CA VAL A 98 3.03 13.83 -19.60
C VAL A 98 2.52 12.54 -18.99
N ILE A 99 1.36 12.08 -19.43
CA ILE A 99 0.83 10.77 -19.08
C ILE A 99 1.24 9.82 -20.20
N ASP A 100 1.92 8.73 -19.87
CA ASP A 100 2.29 7.70 -20.85
C ASP A 100 1.11 6.75 -21.17
N ASP A 101 1.29 5.87 -22.15
CA ASP A 101 0.27 4.91 -22.60
C ASP A 101 -0.12 3.91 -21.49
N ASP A 102 0.78 3.68 -20.53
CA ASP A 102 0.57 2.88 -19.33
C ASP A 102 -0.08 3.68 -18.16
N GLY A 103 -0.40 4.95 -18.39
CA GLY A 103 -1.10 5.83 -17.45
C GLY A 103 -0.27 6.34 -16.28
N TYR A 104 1.06 6.23 -16.35
CA TYR A 104 1.96 6.83 -15.37
C TYR A 104 2.25 8.28 -15.75
N ALA A 105 2.18 9.16 -14.75
CA ALA A 105 2.54 10.55 -14.93
C ALA A 105 4.07 10.74 -14.84
N ARG A 106 4.66 11.24 -15.92
CA ARG A 106 5.99 11.85 -15.89
C ARG A 106 5.82 13.34 -15.59
N TYR A 107 6.01 13.70 -14.33
CA TYR A 107 5.80 15.08 -13.86
C TYR A 107 6.71 16.09 -14.55
N ARG A 108 6.23 17.34 -14.62
CA ARG A 108 7.02 18.48 -15.05
C ARG A 108 8.32 18.59 -14.26
N ARG A 109 9.43 18.67 -15.00
CA ARG A 109 10.80 18.87 -14.54
C ARG A 109 11.49 19.76 -15.58
N ARG A 110 11.43 21.08 -15.41
CA ARG A 110 12.11 22.00 -16.31
C ARG A 110 13.60 22.04 -16.01
N ASP A 111 14.40 22.28 -17.03
CA ASP A 111 15.80 22.61 -16.84
C ASP A 111 15.90 24.10 -16.44
N SER A 112 15.91 24.35 -15.13
CA SER A 112 15.98 25.71 -14.57
C SER A 112 17.40 26.12 -14.19
N GLY A 113 18.40 25.25 -14.39
CA GLY A 113 19.77 25.47 -13.91
C GLY A 113 19.94 25.45 -12.38
N MET A 114 18.87 25.20 -11.62
CA MET A 114 18.94 25.13 -10.15
C MET A 114 19.56 23.81 -9.69
N ILE A 115 20.42 23.91 -8.68
CA ILE A 115 21.21 22.79 -8.17
C ILE A 115 21.16 22.79 -6.63
N ILE A 116 21.01 21.61 -6.06
CA ILE A 116 21.21 21.34 -4.64
C ILE A 116 22.36 20.35 -4.50
N GLU A 117 23.35 20.68 -3.67
CA GLU A 117 24.46 19.79 -3.39
C GLU A 117 24.09 18.76 -2.31
N LYS A 118 24.25 17.46 -2.61
CA LYS A 118 24.13 16.40 -1.60
C LYS A 118 25.35 15.50 -1.64
N GLY A 119 26.12 15.50 -0.56
CA GLY A 119 27.31 14.66 -0.40
C GLY A 119 28.34 14.89 -1.51
N GLY A 120 28.64 16.15 -1.83
CA GLY A 120 29.61 16.56 -2.85
C GLY A 120 29.14 16.43 -4.29
N VAL A 121 27.88 16.06 -4.53
CA VAL A 121 27.32 15.89 -5.88
C VAL A 121 26.24 16.95 -6.14
N PRO A 122 26.35 17.75 -7.22
CA PRO A 122 25.32 18.68 -7.62
C PRO A 122 24.13 17.93 -8.23
N LEU A 123 22.94 18.12 -7.66
CA LEU A 123 21.69 17.49 -8.09
C LEU A 123 20.69 18.54 -8.56
N ASP A 124 20.12 18.34 -9.73
CA ASP A 124 19.13 19.24 -10.34
C ASP A 124 17.68 18.69 -10.20
N ASN A 125 16.73 19.31 -10.92
CA ASN A 125 15.32 18.92 -10.93
C ASN A 125 15.09 17.45 -11.32
N ARG A 126 16.05 16.75 -11.94
CA ARG A 126 15.93 15.33 -12.28
C ARG A 126 15.97 14.42 -11.06
N TYR A 127 16.43 14.92 -9.91
CA TYR A 127 16.57 14.19 -8.64
C TYR A 127 15.46 14.50 -7.63
N VAL A 128 14.56 15.43 -7.92
CA VAL A 128 13.48 15.79 -7.00
C VAL A 128 12.41 14.68 -6.96
N VAL A 129 11.99 14.27 -5.77
CA VAL A 129 10.86 13.37 -5.56
C VAL A 129 9.56 14.17 -5.73
N PRO A 130 8.57 13.66 -6.51
CA PRO A 130 7.28 14.33 -6.68
C PRO A 130 6.58 14.59 -5.34
N HIS A 131 6.11 15.80 -5.12
CA HIS A 131 5.55 16.19 -3.82
C HIS A 131 4.52 17.30 -3.94
N ASN A 132 3.73 17.48 -2.89
CA ASN A 132 2.83 18.62 -2.75
C ASN A 132 3.45 19.64 -1.77
N ARG A 133 3.55 20.91 -2.19
CA ARG A 133 4.09 22.00 -1.36
C ARG A 133 3.40 22.11 0.00
N THR A 134 2.07 22.06 0.03
CA THR A 134 1.31 22.23 1.29
C THR A 134 1.57 21.09 2.26
N LEU A 135 1.61 19.84 1.79
CA LEU A 135 1.93 18.69 2.64
C LEU A 135 3.37 18.76 3.15
N LEU A 136 4.32 19.05 2.26
CA LEU A 136 5.74 19.15 2.65
C LEU A 136 5.95 20.23 3.72
N MET A 137 5.39 21.43 3.51
CA MET A 137 5.52 22.54 4.46
C MET A 137 4.77 22.30 5.78
N LYS A 138 3.70 21.51 5.77
CA LYS A 138 2.93 21.18 6.98
C LYS A 138 3.63 20.15 7.86
N PHE A 139 4.26 19.15 7.25
CA PHE A 139 4.78 17.98 7.97
C PHE A 139 6.30 17.92 8.04
N SER A 140 7.02 18.73 7.25
CA SER A 140 8.49 18.79 7.21
C SER A 140 9.13 17.40 7.18
N SER A 141 8.62 16.56 6.28
CA SER A 141 8.99 15.15 6.20
C SER A 141 9.01 14.67 4.75
N HIS A 142 9.58 13.47 4.53
CA HIS A 142 9.61 12.89 3.20
C HIS A 142 8.21 12.41 2.76
N ILE A 143 7.59 13.09 1.79
CA ILE A 143 6.24 12.79 1.27
C ILE A 143 6.30 12.71 -0.25
N ASN A 144 6.18 11.50 -0.78
CA ASN A 144 5.99 11.30 -2.22
C ASN A 144 4.50 11.38 -2.56
N VAL A 145 4.12 12.27 -3.48
CA VAL A 145 2.72 12.41 -3.94
C VAL A 145 2.66 12.02 -5.40
N GLU A 146 1.83 11.03 -5.70
CA GLU A 146 1.70 10.47 -7.05
C GLU A 146 0.24 10.58 -7.52
N TRP A 147 0.04 10.98 -8.78
CA TRP A 147 -1.25 10.89 -9.44
C TRP A 147 -1.41 9.49 -10.06
N CYS A 148 -2.44 8.77 -9.63
CA CYS A 148 -2.69 7.38 -10.00
C CYS A 148 -4.05 7.26 -10.69
N ASN A 149 -4.05 6.93 -11.99
CA ASN A 149 -5.28 6.82 -12.79
C ASN A 149 -5.62 5.39 -13.24
N GLN A 150 -4.63 4.48 -13.33
CA GLN A 150 -4.84 3.14 -13.89
C GLN A 150 -4.81 2.01 -12.84
N SER A 151 -5.39 0.87 -13.23
CA SER A 151 -5.51 -0.34 -12.42
C SER A 151 -4.15 -0.90 -11.95
N ARG A 152 -3.05 -0.69 -12.71
CA ARG A 152 -1.70 -1.10 -12.30
C ARG A 152 -1.19 -0.30 -11.09
N SER A 153 -1.41 1.01 -11.06
CA SER A 153 -1.08 1.86 -9.90
C SER A 153 -1.91 1.47 -8.68
N ILE A 154 -3.17 1.12 -8.89
CA ILE A 154 -4.06 0.60 -7.83
C ILE A 154 -3.55 -0.76 -7.30
N LYS A 155 -3.18 -1.71 -8.18
CA LYS A 155 -2.58 -3.00 -7.78
C LYS A 155 -1.31 -2.83 -6.97
N TYR A 156 -0.42 -1.92 -7.39
CA TYR A 156 0.82 -1.62 -6.68
C TYR A 156 0.55 -1.08 -5.27
N LEU A 157 -0.50 -0.28 -5.09
CA LEU A 157 -0.86 0.27 -3.78
C LEU A 157 -1.58 -0.76 -2.89
N PHE A 158 -2.46 -1.59 -3.46
CA PHE A 158 -3.06 -2.71 -2.74
C PHE A 158 -2.02 -3.76 -2.32
N LYS A 159 -0.88 -3.87 -3.01
CA LYS A 159 0.24 -4.68 -2.54
C LYS A 159 0.69 -4.25 -1.15
N TYR A 160 0.81 -2.95 -0.87
CA TYR A 160 1.23 -2.46 0.45
C TYR A 160 0.14 -2.61 1.50
N VAL A 161 -1.13 -2.40 1.12
CA VAL A 161 -2.29 -2.61 2.01
C VAL A 161 -2.44 -4.07 2.42
N ASN A 162 -2.10 -5.02 1.52
CA ASN A 162 -2.24 -6.46 1.76
C ASN A 162 -0.90 -7.16 1.98
N LYS A 163 0.20 -6.42 2.18
CA LYS A 163 1.50 -7.02 2.46
C LYS A 163 1.41 -7.71 3.83
N GLY A 164 1.79 -8.98 3.87
CA GLY A 164 1.88 -9.74 5.11
C GLY A 164 2.89 -9.12 6.08
N HIS A 165 2.85 -9.57 7.33
CA HIS A 165 3.77 -9.10 8.36
C HIS A 165 5.20 -9.55 8.08
N ASP A 166 6.18 -8.78 8.55
CA ASP A 166 7.57 -9.20 8.50
C ASP A 166 7.74 -10.44 9.39
N ARG A 167 8.28 -11.51 8.80
CA ARG A 167 8.55 -12.77 9.47
C ARG A 167 10.06 -13.02 9.52
N VAL A 168 10.49 -13.68 10.58
CA VAL A 168 11.87 -14.07 10.82
C VAL A 168 11.85 -15.56 11.13
N THR A 169 12.58 -16.32 10.32
CA THR A 169 12.89 -17.71 10.63
C THR A 169 14.06 -17.71 11.61
N ALA A 170 13.80 -18.17 12.83
CA ALA A 170 14.81 -18.39 13.85
C ALA A 170 15.20 -19.87 13.83
N GLU A 171 16.50 -20.14 13.70
CA GLU A 171 17.08 -21.46 13.83
C GLU A 171 17.67 -21.61 15.25
N PHE A 172 17.27 -22.66 15.96
CA PHE A 172 17.83 -22.99 17.25
C PHE A 172 18.78 -24.19 17.12
N VAL A 173 20.08 -23.94 17.34
CA VAL A 173 21.06 -25.02 17.43
C VAL A 173 21.03 -25.58 18.85
N GLN A 174 20.61 -26.84 18.99
CA GLN A 174 20.58 -27.52 20.28
C GLN A 174 22.01 -27.89 20.71
N THR A 175 22.69 -27.03 21.47
CA THR A 175 24.05 -27.27 21.97
C THR A 175 24.15 -28.30 23.11
N ALA A 176 23.02 -28.73 23.68
CA ALA A 176 22.99 -29.49 24.92
C ALA A 176 23.14 -31.02 24.78
N ASN A 177 23.16 -31.60 23.57
CA ASN A 177 23.20 -33.06 23.40
C ASN A 177 24.22 -33.53 22.32
N LEU A 178 25.39 -32.90 22.23
CA LEU A 178 26.47 -33.37 21.35
C LEU A 178 27.13 -34.70 21.80
N GLY A 179 26.59 -35.37 22.83
CA GLY A 179 27.22 -36.52 23.48
C GLY A 179 26.39 -37.81 23.60
N GLU A 180 25.11 -37.84 23.21
CA GLU A 180 24.29 -39.07 23.25
C GLU A 180 24.02 -39.60 21.84
N PRO A 181 24.65 -40.72 21.43
CA PRO A 181 24.34 -41.35 20.15
C PRO A 181 22.92 -41.94 20.16
N GLY A 182 22.07 -41.53 19.22
CA GLY A 182 20.81 -42.23 18.91
C GLY A 182 19.51 -41.48 19.19
N LYS A 183 19.52 -40.22 19.64
CA LYS A 183 18.28 -39.41 19.66
C LYS A 183 17.95 -38.90 18.25
N PRO A 184 16.73 -39.12 17.73
CA PRO A 184 16.30 -38.50 16.49
C PRO A 184 16.33 -36.98 16.64
N ILE A 185 17.03 -36.31 15.74
CA ILE A 185 17.01 -34.85 15.65
C ILE A 185 15.81 -34.47 14.79
N ASP A 186 14.82 -33.82 15.39
CA ASP A 186 13.71 -33.24 14.65
C ASP A 186 14.15 -31.91 14.05
N GLU A 187 14.66 -31.95 12.83
CA GLU A 187 15.11 -30.78 12.07
C GLU A 187 13.98 -29.75 11.87
N VAL A 188 12.71 -30.15 11.83
CA VAL A 188 11.57 -29.23 11.63
C VAL A 188 11.32 -28.43 12.90
N SER A 189 11.39 -29.07 14.07
CA SER A 189 11.27 -28.38 15.36
C SER A 189 12.36 -27.35 15.65
N MET A 190 13.47 -27.38 14.90
CA MET A 190 14.59 -26.45 15.05
C MET A 190 14.36 -25.10 14.37
N TYR A 191 13.35 -24.98 13.51
CA TYR A 191 13.01 -23.75 12.82
C TYR A 191 11.69 -23.18 13.33
N TYR A 192 11.74 -21.95 13.84
CA TYR A 192 10.56 -21.19 14.23
C TYR A 192 10.34 -20.04 13.28
N ASP A 193 9.17 -20.02 12.63
CA ASP A 193 8.74 -18.90 11.81
C ASP A 193 7.98 -17.87 12.67
N CYS A 194 8.71 -16.88 13.16
CA CYS A 194 8.23 -15.88 14.11
C CYS A 194 7.81 -14.60 13.42
N ARG A 195 6.77 -13.95 13.93
CA ARG A 195 6.42 -12.59 13.51
C ARG A 195 7.34 -11.58 14.22
N TYR A 196 7.99 -10.72 13.44
CA TYR A 196 8.72 -9.59 14.00
C TYR A 196 7.76 -8.42 14.31
N ILE A 197 7.93 -7.80 15.48
CA ILE A 197 7.22 -6.59 15.90
C ILE A 197 8.28 -5.58 16.32
N SER A 198 8.37 -4.47 15.59
CA SER A 198 9.30 -3.38 15.94
C SER A 198 8.81 -2.61 17.17
N SER A 199 9.70 -1.86 17.81
CA SER A 199 9.33 -0.96 18.92
C SER A 199 8.24 0.04 18.51
N CYS A 200 8.33 0.58 17.30
CA CYS A 200 7.34 1.51 16.75
C CYS A 200 5.98 0.82 16.55
N GLU A 201 5.95 -0.41 16.02
CA GLU A 201 4.70 -1.17 15.87
C GLU A 201 4.09 -1.50 17.23
N ALA A 202 4.90 -1.89 18.21
CA ALA A 202 4.45 -2.17 19.57
C ALA A 202 3.82 -0.93 20.22
N SER A 203 4.48 0.23 20.15
CA SER A 203 3.94 1.50 20.64
C SER A 203 2.63 1.87 19.94
N TRP A 204 2.56 1.73 18.61
CA TRP A 204 1.35 2.02 17.82
C TRP A 204 0.15 1.18 18.28
N ARG A 205 0.39 -0.11 18.54
CA ARG A 205 -0.62 -1.05 19.05
C ARG A 205 -1.05 -0.74 20.47
N LEU A 206 -0.10 -0.43 21.37
CA LEU A 206 -0.40 -0.04 22.75
C LEU A 206 -1.27 1.21 22.82
N LEU A 207 -1.03 2.17 21.93
CA LEU A 207 -1.82 3.40 21.78
C LEU A 207 -3.14 3.19 21.02
N LYS A 208 -3.42 1.96 20.55
CA LYS A 208 -4.62 1.59 19.79
C LYS A 208 -4.83 2.42 18.53
N PHE A 209 -3.75 2.87 17.90
CA PHE A 209 -3.86 3.55 16.61
C PHE A 209 -4.17 2.54 15.50
N GLU A 210 -5.06 2.92 14.59
CA GLU A 210 -5.43 2.07 13.46
C GLU A 210 -4.25 1.92 12.49
N VAL A 211 -3.83 0.68 12.24
CA VAL A 211 -2.81 0.34 11.24
C VAL A 211 -3.39 0.42 9.83
N HIS A 212 -4.67 0.10 9.68
CA HIS A 212 -5.41 0.16 8.42
C HIS A 212 -6.70 0.91 8.62
N TYR A 213 -7.01 1.81 7.69
CA TYR A 213 -8.27 2.53 7.65
C TYR A 213 -8.84 2.51 6.25
N LYS A 214 -10.16 2.38 6.17
CA LYS A 214 -10.91 2.36 4.92
C LYS A 214 -12.23 3.10 5.12
N HIS A 215 -12.49 4.07 4.27
CA HIS A 215 -13.79 4.72 4.19
C HIS A 215 -14.20 4.84 2.72
N PRO A 216 -15.43 4.46 2.34
CA PRO A 216 -16.42 3.77 3.18
C PRO A 216 -15.95 2.35 3.56
N PRO A 217 -16.63 1.69 4.52
CA PRO A 217 -16.34 0.30 4.86
C PRO A 217 -16.41 -0.60 3.63
N VAL A 218 -15.40 -1.46 3.45
CA VAL A 218 -15.30 -2.38 2.31
C VAL A 218 -15.68 -3.78 2.74
N GLN A 219 -16.65 -4.39 2.07
CA GLN A 219 -17.02 -5.79 2.23
C GLN A 219 -16.33 -6.63 1.15
N ARG A 220 -15.50 -7.60 1.56
CA ARG A 220 -14.97 -8.59 0.62
C ARG A 220 -16.09 -9.57 0.31
N LEU A 221 -16.43 -9.68 -0.98
CA LEU A 221 -17.37 -10.66 -1.49
C LEU A 221 -16.60 -11.92 -1.90
N SER A 222 -16.96 -13.06 -1.34
CA SER A 222 -16.49 -14.36 -1.82
C SER A 222 -17.44 -14.88 -2.89
N PHE A 223 -16.89 -15.58 -3.87
CA PHE A 223 -17.64 -16.34 -4.88
C PHE A 223 -16.84 -17.60 -5.21
N HIS A 224 -17.52 -18.58 -5.78
CA HIS A 224 -16.96 -19.87 -6.16
C HIS A 224 -17.82 -20.44 -7.29
N LEU A 225 -17.29 -21.45 -7.98
CA LEU A 225 -18.09 -22.24 -8.90
C LEU A 225 -19.02 -23.18 -8.11
N GLU A 226 -19.95 -23.81 -8.83
CA GLU A 226 -20.84 -24.80 -8.25
C GLU A 226 -20.02 -25.94 -7.62
N ASN A 227 -20.31 -26.26 -6.36
CA ASN A 227 -19.60 -27.28 -5.55
C ASN A 227 -18.09 -27.02 -5.30
N GLU A 228 -17.60 -25.80 -5.55
CA GLU A 228 -16.21 -25.39 -5.24
C GLU A 228 -16.12 -24.44 -4.03
N GLN A 229 -16.97 -24.64 -3.02
CA GLN A 229 -16.93 -23.85 -1.79
C GLN A 229 -15.59 -24.05 -1.07
N ASN A 230 -14.99 -22.95 -0.60
CA ASN A 230 -13.82 -23.02 0.26
C ASN A 230 -14.24 -23.45 1.67
N ILE A 231 -13.66 -24.54 2.16
CA ILE A 231 -13.88 -25.09 3.50
C ILE A 231 -12.60 -24.90 4.31
N VAL A 232 -12.72 -24.31 5.49
CA VAL A 232 -11.62 -24.14 6.45
C VAL A 232 -11.82 -25.12 7.59
N TYR A 233 -10.81 -25.94 7.85
CA TYR A 233 -10.79 -26.96 8.89
C TYR A 233 -9.40 -27.03 9.53
N GLU A 234 -9.35 -27.51 10.77
CA GLU A 234 -8.10 -27.78 11.49
C GLU A 234 -7.60 -29.21 11.15
N GLU A 235 -6.30 -29.47 11.29
CA GLU A 235 -5.69 -30.75 10.91
C GLU A 235 -6.31 -31.96 11.63
N ASP A 236 -6.69 -31.78 12.90
CA ASP A 236 -7.24 -32.84 13.76
C ASP A 236 -8.78 -32.88 13.75
N GLU A 237 -9.43 -32.09 12.89
CA GLU A 237 -10.87 -31.93 12.90
C GLU A 237 -11.59 -33.06 12.14
N ASP A 238 -12.60 -33.66 12.77
CA ASP A 238 -13.38 -34.72 12.15
C ASP A 238 -14.13 -34.23 10.90
N ILE A 239 -14.06 -35.02 9.82
CA ILE A 239 -14.60 -34.63 8.50
C ILE A 239 -16.10 -34.41 8.56
N GLU A 240 -16.85 -35.26 9.27
CA GLU A 240 -18.31 -35.11 9.37
C GLU A 240 -18.66 -33.83 10.14
N ALA A 241 -17.93 -33.55 11.22
CA ALA A 241 -18.07 -32.30 11.96
C ALA A 241 -17.77 -31.06 11.10
N VAL A 242 -16.77 -31.13 10.21
CA VAL A 242 -16.42 -30.06 9.27
C VAL A 242 -17.52 -29.82 8.23
N LEU A 243 -18.08 -30.89 7.67
CA LEU A 243 -19.18 -30.83 6.70
C LEU A 243 -20.45 -30.27 7.32
N ASP A 244 -20.68 -30.52 8.61
CA ASP A 244 -21.86 -30.03 9.31
C ASP A 244 -21.80 -28.55 9.71
N LYS A 245 -20.65 -27.90 9.60
CA LYS A 245 -20.48 -26.48 9.95
C LYS A 245 -21.42 -25.58 9.13
N PRO A 246 -22.09 -24.60 9.77
CA PRO A 246 -22.90 -23.60 9.07
C PRO A 246 -22.12 -22.79 8.02
N SER A 247 -20.80 -22.59 8.24
CA SER A 247 -19.91 -21.94 7.29
C SER A 247 -19.71 -22.73 6.00
N THR A 248 -19.85 -24.06 6.05
CA THR A 248 -19.77 -24.97 4.91
C THR A 248 -21.08 -25.01 4.13
N LYS A 249 -22.21 -24.86 4.84
CA LYS A 249 -23.57 -24.96 4.28
C LYS A 249 -24.02 -23.71 3.53
N THR A 250 -23.57 -22.52 3.92
CA THR A 250 -24.05 -21.27 3.30
C THR A 250 -22.93 -20.24 3.17
N THR A 251 -22.63 -19.87 1.92
CA THR A 251 -21.71 -18.79 1.59
C THR A 251 -22.46 -17.49 1.34
N MET A 252 -21.74 -16.35 1.36
CA MET A 252 -22.32 -15.04 1.00
C MET A 252 -22.95 -15.05 -0.39
N PHE A 253 -22.35 -15.79 -1.32
CA PHE A 253 -22.79 -15.88 -2.70
C PHE A 253 -24.06 -16.72 -2.84
N MET A 254 -24.11 -17.88 -2.18
CA MET A 254 -25.30 -18.74 -2.16
C MET A 254 -26.49 -18.03 -1.49
N GLU A 255 -26.27 -17.38 -0.36
CA GLU A 255 -27.34 -16.63 0.31
C GLU A 255 -27.81 -15.42 -0.50
N TRP A 256 -26.93 -14.79 -1.29
CA TRP A 256 -27.36 -13.76 -2.22
C TRP A 256 -28.29 -14.35 -3.30
N MET A 257 -28.03 -15.56 -3.81
CA MET A 257 -28.95 -16.24 -4.73
C MET A 257 -30.30 -16.54 -4.08
N GLU A 258 -30.32 -16.98 -2.82
CA GLU A 258 -31.57 -17.19 -2.08
C GLU A 258 -32.32 -15.88 -1.83
N LEU A 259 -31.62 -14.81 -1.48
CA LEU A 259 -32.21 -13.47 -1.32
C LEU A 259 -32.89 -13.02 -2.63
N ASN A 260 -32.26 -13.25 -3.78
CA ASN A 260 -32.83 -12.92 -5.08
C ASN A 260 -34.15 -13.64 -5.37
N LYS A 261 -34.40 -14.81 -4.76
CA LYS A 261 -35.69 -15.50 -4.94
C LYS A 261 -36.83 -14.80 -4.21
N ILE A 262 -36.55 -14.08 -3.12
CA ILE A 262 -37.57 -13.52 -2.23
C ILE A 262 -37.69 -11.99 -2.29
N ASP A 263 -36.60 -11.27 -2.48
CA ASP A 263 -36.54 -9.80 -2.40
C ASP A 263 -36.47 -9.19 -3.80
N THR A 264 -37.45 -8.34 -4.14
CA THR A 264 -37.52 -7.72 -5.47
C THR A 264 -36.41 -6.70 -5.72
N LYS A 265 -35.92 -6.02 -4.68
CA LYS A 265 -34.84 -5.04 -4.78
C LYS A 265 -33.49 -5.73 -4.96
N ALA A 266 -33.28 -6.89 -4.32
CA ALA A 266 -32.08 -7.69 -4.52
C ALA A 266 -31.90 -8.13 -5.99
N ARG A 267 -33.01 -8.42 -6.70
CA ARG A 267 -33.02 -8.81 -8.13
C ARG A 267 -32.52 -7.72 -9.08
N GLU A 268 -32.58 -6.46 -8.64
CA GLU A 268 -32.11 -5.32 -9.43
C GLU A 268 -30.61 -5.07 -9.28
N LEU A 269 -29.95 -5.75 -8.33
CA LEU A 269 -28.54 -5.55 -8.00
C LEU A 269 -27.71 -6.73 -8.49
N THR A 270 -26.54 -6.45 -9.06
CA THR A 270 -25.52 -7.50 -9.22
C THR A 270 -24.97 -7.92 -7.85
N TYR A 271 -24.32 -9.08 -7.76
CA TYR A 271 -23.67 -9.49 -6.50
C TYR A 271 -22.66 -8.45 -6.00
N SER A 272 -21.92 -7.81 -6.92
CA SER A 272 -20.99 -6.71 -6.60
C SER A 272 -21.69 -5.46 -6.07
N ASP A 273 -22.94 -5.21 -6.48
CA ASP A 273 -23.71 -4.05 -6.05
C ASP A 273 -24.53 -4.30 -4.79
N ALA A 274 -24.76 -5.56 -4.41
CA ALA A 274 -25.54 -5.93 -3.23
C ALA A 274 -25.11 -5.20 -1.94
N PRO A 275 -23.80 -4.98 -1.65
CA PRO A 275 -23.36 -4.22 -0.47
C PRO A 275 -23.76 -2.73 -0.45
N SER A 276 -24.30 -2.18 -1.54
CA SER A 276 -24.83 -0.80 -1.57
C SER A 276 -26.16 -0.67 -0.82
N GLU A 277 -26.98 -1.72 -0.81
CA GLU A 277 -28.33 -1.73 -0.22
C GLU A 277 -28.49 -2.76 0.90
N PHE A 278 -27.58 -3.74 0.99
CA PHE A 278 -27.63 -4.81 1.98
C PHE A 278 -26.31 -4.92 2.76
N VAL A 279 -26.38 -5.39 4.01
CA VAL A 279 -25.26 -5.74 4.88
C VAL A 279 -25.26 -7.23 5.13
N TRP A 280 -24.08 -7.84 5.07
CA TRP A 280 -23.90 -9.23 5.45
C TRP A 280 -23.83 -9.40 6.97
N ASP A 281 -24.81 -10.09 7.54
CA ASP A 281 -24.77 -10.54 8.93
C ASP A 281 -23.98 -11.86 9.01
N LYS A 282 -22.78 -11.78 9.59
CA LYS A 282 -21.88 -12.92 9.72
C LYS A 282 -22.40 -14.00 10.67
N TYR A 283 -23.20 -13.63 11.67
CA TYR A 283 -23.72 -14.55 12.67
C TYR A 283 -24.97 -15.26 12.16
N ALA A 284 -25.90 -14.49 11.58
CA ALA A 284 -27.09 -15.06 10.97
C ALA A 284 -26.81 -15.74 9.63
N LYS A 285 -25.66 -15.44 9.00
CA LYS A 285 -25.31 -15.85 7.63
C LYS A 285 -26.35 -15.39 6.61
N LYS A 286 -26.83 -14.15 6.76
CA LYS A 286 -27.89 -13.56 5.93
C LYS A 286 -27.56 -12.17 5.45
N TRP A 287 -28.06 -11.83 4.28
CA TRP A 287 -28.12 -10.44 3.82
C TRP A 287 -29.31 -9.73 4.48
N LYS A 288 -29.05 -8.56 5.08
CA LYS A 288 -30.07 -7.70 5.67
C LYS A 288 -30.09 -6.36 4.95
N PRO A 289 -31.26 -5.75 4.71
CA PRO A 289 -31.32 -4.38 4.21
C PRO A 289 -30.50 -3.42 5.10
N ARG A 290 -29.84 -2.44 4.49
CA ARG A 290 -29.08 -1.38 5.16
C ARG A 290 -29.95 -0.38 5.91
#